data_AF-A0A7W1FNN5-F1
#
_entry.id   AF-A0A7W1FNN5-F1
#
_cell.length_a   1.000
_cell.length_b   1.000
_cell.length_c   1.000
_cell.angle_alpha   90.00
_cell.angle_beta   90.00
_cell.angle_gamma   90.00
#
_symmetry.space_group_name_H-M   'P 1'
#
loop_
_entity.id
_entity.type
_entity.pdbx_description
1 polymer ?
#
loop_
_entity_poly.entity_id
_entity_poly.type
_entity_poly.pdbx_seq_one_letter_code
_entity_poly.pdbx_strand_id
1 'polypeptide(L)'
;MNIDFYLISAARRAHRLRPGKGYVFGREEGVDILLQDALASRRHAEMRWIEEGYWLVADLGSRNGVLINSKRIGQPQRMNDGDQIQIGGQVFRLQVLPPGADPASLSAQAPQISNLETMGPGYSLKDLQQQSATFTGVVTAGGVMELLQFFQVTGKSGRLDLIDGPEAAAVFMIQGSPVYAQAGTTMGIDALAQLAHKAPPRFSFHADTLPPGERNLQGSAQGILMEVARMMDEQGK
;
A
#
# COMPACT_ATOMS: atom_id res chain seq x y z
N MET A 1 -13.56 -1.79 -8.27
CA MET A 1 -12.48 -0.94 -7.71
C MET A 1 -11.16 -1.60 -8.06
N ASN A 2 -10.22 -0.85 -8.63
CA ASN A 2 -8.94 -1.39 -9.07
C ASN A 2 -7.93 -1.10 -7.94
N ILE A 3 -7.39 -2.14 -7.30
CA ILE A 3 -6.35 -2.03 -6.26
C ILE A 3 -5.23 -2.97 -6.67
N ASP A 4 -3.99 -2.50 -6.57
CA ASP A 4 -2.83 -3.34 -6.81
C ASP A 4 -2.22 -3.82 -5.49
N PHE A 5 -1.89 -5.11 -5.45
CA PHE A 5 -1.24 -5.76 -4.31
C PHE A 5 0.18 -6.14 -4.69
N TYR A 6 1.14 -5.83 -3.83
CA TYR A 6 2.54 -6.16 -4.04
C TYR A 6 3.16 -6.80 -2.79
N LEU A 7 4.01 -7.80 -3.01
CA LEU A 7 5.01 -8.18 -2.01
C LEU A 7 6.33 -7.51 -2.35
N ILE A 8 6.83 -6.70 -1.43
CA ILE A 8 8.15 -6.07 -1.55
C ILE A 8 9.13 -6.88 -0.71
N SER A 9 10.10 -7.50 -1.37
CA SER A 9 11.19 -8.19 -0.70
C SER A 9 12.24 -7.22 -0.16
N ALA A 10 13.00 -7.64 0.85
CA ALA A 10 14.17 -6.90 1.33
C ALA A 10 15.20 -6.58 0.23
N ALA A 11 15.31 -7.45 -0.78
CA ALA A 11 16.14 -7.23 -1.96
C ALA A 11 15.53 -6.20 -2.95
N ARG A 12 14.58 -5.36 -2.50
CA ARG A 12 13.97 -4.28 -3.28
C ARG A 12 13.18 -4.74 -4.51
N ARG A 13 12.88 -6.03 -4.61
CA ARG A 13 12.06 -6.60 -5.68
C ARG A 13 10.58 -6.56 -5.30
N ALA A 14 9.78 -5.99 -6.20
CA ALA A 14 8.32 -6.00 -6.11
C ALA A 14 7.73 -7.18 -6.89
N HIS A 15 6.89 -7.97 -6.22
CA HIS A 15 6.13 -9.06 -6.81
C HIS A 15 4.65 -8.65 -6.87
N ARG A 16 4.12 -8.41 -8.07
CA ARG A 16 2.69 -8.10 -8.22
C ARG A 16 1.86 -9.33 -7.93
N LEU A 17 0.90 -9.18 -7.03
CA LEU A 17 -0.09 -10.18 -6.70
C LEU A 17 -1.40 -9.87 -7.42
N ARG A 18 -2.03 -10.92 -7.91
CA ARG A 18 -3.32 -10.87 -8.60
C ARG A 18 -4.37 -11.56 -7.74
N PRO A 19 -5.45 -10.85 -7.35
CA PRO A 19 -6.63 -11.47 -6.74
C PRO A 19 -7.08 -12.72 -7.51
N GLY A 20 -7.54 -13.75 -6.80
CA GLY A 20 -7.95 -15.04 -7.37
C GLY A 20 -6.82 -16.00 -7.72
N LYS A 21 -5.54 -15.58 -7.69
CA LYS A 21 -4.39 -16.47 -7.84
C LYS A 21 -3.78 -16.82 -6.48
N GLY A 22 -3.46 -18.09 -6.27
CA GLY A 22 -2.59 -18.56 -5.18
C GLY A 22 -1.11 -18.44 -5.53
N TYR A 23 -0.28 -18.15 -4.54
CA TYR A 23 1.17 -18.03 -4.68
C TYR A 23 1.86 -18.96 -3.71
N VAL A 24 2.60 -19.94 -4.23
CA VAL A 24 3.45 -20.81 -3.42
C VAL A 24 4.85 -20.21 -3.33
N PHE A 25 5.39 -20.18 -2.12
CA PHE A 25 6.77 -19.80 -1.82
C PHE A 25 7.57 -21.05 -1.50
N GLY A 26 8.81 -21.11 -1.96
CA GLY A 26 9.69 -22.22 -1.63
C GLY A 26 11.01 -22.17 -2.38
N ARG A 27 11.92 -23.09 -2.05
CA ARG A 27 13.26 -23.12 -2.67
C ARG A 27 13.38 -24.01 -3.90
N GLU A 28 12.36 -24.81 -4.20
CA GLU A 28 12.37 -25.71 -5.35
C GLU A 28 11.78 -25.02 -6.58
N GLU A 29 12.26 -25.38 -7.77
CA GLU A 29 11.64 -24.91 -9.01
C GLU A 29 10.17 -25.38 -9.12
N GLY A 30 9.35 -24.59 -9.80
CA GLY A 30 7.91 -24.85 -9.94
C GLY A 30 7.02 -24.18 -8.91
N VAL A 31 7.59 -23.41 -7.96
CA VAL A 31 6.82 -22.49 -7.09
C VAL A 31 6.64 -21.11 -7.76
N ASP A 32 5.65 -20.35 -7.31
CA ASP A 32 5.38 -19.00 -7.86
C ASP A 32 6.43 -17.96 -7.42
N ILE A 33 6.92 -18.07 -6.19
CA ILE A 33 7.93 -17.17 -5.62
C ILE A 33 9.10 -18.03 -5.13
N LEU A 34 10.11 -18.15 -6.00
CA LEU A 34 11.32 -18.91 -5.73
C LEU A 34 12.21 -18.19 -4.71
N LEU A 35 12.54 -18.91 -3.63
CA LEU A 35 13.40 -18.45 -2.54
C LEU A 35 14.77 -19.14 -2.68
N GLN A 36 15.80 -18.38 -3.03
CA GLN A 36 17.18 -18.88 -3.04
C GLN A 36 17.74 -18.90 -1.61
N ASP A 37 17.16 -19.74 -0.77
CA ASP A 37 17.40 -19.77 0.67
C ASP A 37 17.38 -21.21 1.20
N ALA A 38 18.48 -21.62 1.83
CA ALA A 38 18.61 -22.95 2.43
C ALA A 38 17.69 -23.15 3.65
N LEU A 39 17.24 -22.07 4.30
CA LEU A 39 16.26 -22.09 5.37
C LEU A 39 14.83 -22.23 4.86
N ALA A 40 14.60 -22.11 3.55
CA ALA A 40 13.30 -22.34 2.97
C ALA A 40 13.05 -23.83 2.67
N SER A 41 11.86 -24.34 2.98
CA SER A 41 11.39 -25.62 2.48
C SER A 41 11.17 -25.57 0.96
N ARG A 42 11.16 -26.76 0.34
CA ARG A 42 10.89 -26.94 -1.10
C ARG A 42 9.60 -26.25 -1.55
N ARG A 43 8.51 -26.54 -0.84
CA ARG A 43 7.27 -25.75 -0.77
C ARG A 43 7.11 -25.36 0.69
N HIS A 44 7.11 -24.08 0.98
CA HIS A 44 7.23 -23.56 2.34
C HIS A 44 5.92 -22.96 2.81
N ALA A 45 5.40 -22.01 2.05
CA ALA A 45 4.20 -21.29 2.40
C ALA A 45 3.32 -21.14 1.16
N GLU A 46 2.04 -20.94 1.40
CA GLU A 46 1.09 -20.53 0.37
C GLU A 46 0.43 -19.23 0.82
N MET A 47 0.26 -18.31 -0.11
CA MET A 47 -0.57 -17.15 0.07
C MET A 47 -1.71 -17.19 -0.95
N ARG A 48 -2.94 -17.18 -0.44
CA ARG A 48 -4.16 -17.31 -1.24
C ARG A 48 -5.06 -16.10 -1.08
N TRP A 49 -5.71 -15.72 -2.17
CA TRP A 49 -6.74 -14.71 -2.16
C TRP A 49 -8.04 -15.29 -1.60
N ILE A 50 -8.69 -14.55 -0.73
CA ILE A 50 -10.00 -14.86 -0.19
C ILE A 50 -11.01 -13.90 -0.81
N GLU A 51 -12.18 -14.41 -1.24
CA GLU A 51 -13.18 -13.66 -2.00
C GLU A 51 -13.67 -12.40 -1.26
N GLU A 52 -13.65 -12.45 0.07
CA GLU A 52 -13.93 -11.36 1.00
C GLU A 52 -12.88 -10.24 0.99
N GLY A 53 -11.88 -10.28 0.10
CA GLY A 53 -11.03 -9.13 -0.22
C GLY A 53 -9.69 -9.08 0.51
N TYR A 54 -9.18 -10.21 0.99
CA TYR A 54 -7.92 -10.25 1.74
C TYR A 54 -7.04 -11.44 1.38
N TRP A 55 -5.75 -11.31 1.72
CA TRP A 55 -4.76 -12.39 1.56
C TRP A 55 -4.66 -13.22 2.83
N LEU A 56 -4.67 -14.53 2.68
CA LEU A 56 -4.43 -15.49 3.76
C LEU A 56 -3.12 -16.23 3.49
N VAL A 57 -2.27 -16.32 4.50
CA VAL A 57 -0.98 -17.02 4.45
C VAL A 57 -1.08 -18.29 5.27
N ALA A 58 -0.62 -19.40 4.72
CA ALA A 58 -0.53 -20.69 5.39
C ALA A 58 0.88 -21.27 5.29
N ASP A 59 1.33 -21.90 6.37
CA ASP A 59 2.53 -22.75 6.39
C ASP A 59 2.21 -24.14 5.82
N LEU A 60 3.01 -24.63 4.88
CA LEU A 60 2.82 -25.92 4.20
C LEU A 60 3.56 -27.08 4.88
N GLY A 61 3.70 -27.02 6.21
CA GLY A 61 4.49 -27.99 6.98
C GLY A 61 5.99 -27.76 6.83
N SER A 62 6.40 -26.50 6.76
CA SER A 62 7.81 -26.13 6.61
C SER A 62 8.64 -26.45 7.86
N ARG A 63 9.95 -26.58 7.67
CA ARG A 63 10.89 -26.88 8.77
C ARG A 63 11.01 -25.72 9.77
N ASN A 64 11.08 -24.49 9.26
CA ASN A 64 11.36 -23.30 10.06
C ASN A 64 10.08 -22.50 10.41
N GLY A 65 8.96 -22.84 9.78
CA GLY A 65 7.70 -22.12 9.94
C GLY A 65 7.64 -20.80 9.20
N VAL A 66 6.44 -20.24 9.18
CA VAL A 66 6.15 -18.90 8.64
C VAL A 66 5.92 -17.94 9.81
N LEU A 67 6.47 -16.73 9.72
CA LEU A 67 6.22 -15.68 10.70
C LEU A 67 5.47 -14.52 10.02
N ILE A 68 4.49 -13.96 10.70
CA ILE A 68 3.86 -12.69 10.34
C ILE A 68 4.14 -11.69 11.45
N ASN A 69 4.71 -10.53 11.12
CA ASN A 69 5.12 -9.49 12.06
C ASN A 69 5.94 -10.07 13.23
N SER A 70 6.95 -10.89 12.90
CA SER A 70 7.83 -11.60 13.83
C SER A 70 7.15 -12.63 14.75
N LYS A 71 5.88 -12.98 14.51
CA LYS A 71 5.17 -14.02 15.26
C LYS A 71 4.95 -15.23 14.38
N ARG A 72 5.39 -16.41 14.85
CA ARG A 72 5.16 -17.67 14.15
C ARG A 72 3.67 -17.98 14.08
N ILE A 73 3.17 -18.30 12.90
CA ILE A 73 1.78 -18.69 12.71
C ILE A 73 1.62 -20.20 12.90
N GLY A 74 0.56 -20.62 13.59
CA GLY A 74 0.20 -22.04 13.76
C GLY A 74 -0.97 -22.49 12.88
N GLN A 75 -1.66 -21.53 12.26
CA GLN A 75 -2.82 -21.72 11.41
C GLN A 75 -2.83 -20.62 10.34
N PRO A 76 -3.58 -20.79 9.24
CA PRO A 76 -3.65 -19.77 8.21
C PRO A 76 -4.08 -18.41 8.79
N GLN A 77 -3.34 -17.35 8.46
CA GLN A 77 -3.54 -16.03 9.04
C GLN A 77 -3.70 -14.97 7.95
N ARG A 78 -4.60 -14.01 8.19
CA ARG A 78 -4.85 -12.87 7.30
C ARG A 78 -3.65 -11.91 7.33
N MET A 79 -3.28 -11.44 6.14
CA MET A 79 -2.33 -10.34 5.94
C MET A 79 -3.09 -9.04 5.68
N ASN A 80 -2.63 -7.96 6.31
CA ASN A 80 -3.08 -6.60 6.07
C ASN A 80 -1.99 -5.79 5.37
N ASP A 81 -2.37 -4.63 4.86
CA ASP A 81 -1.43 -3.67 4.30
C ASP A 81 -0.34 -3.31 5.32
N GLY A 82 0.92 -3.33 4.88
CA GLY A 82 2.09 -3.10 5.71
C GLY A 82 2.59 -4.30 6.51
N ASP A 83 1.80 -5.39 6.60
CA ASP A 83 2.23 -6.60 7.33
C ASP A 83 3.45 -7.23 6.66
N GLN A 84 4.32 -7.77 7.50
CA GLN A 84 5.52 -8.45 7.08
C GLN A 84 5.36 -9.95 7.24
N ILE A 85 5.75 -10.69 6.23
CA ILE A 85 5.85 -12.15 6.25
C ILE A 85 7.31 -12.55 6.10
N GLN A 86 7.77 -13.43 6.98
CA GLN A 86 9.07 -14.06 6.90
C GLN A 86 8.92 -15.54 6.57
N ILE A 87 9.65 -15.99 5.55
CA ILE A 87 9.68 -17.36 5.06
C ILE A 87 11.14 -17.76 4.90
N GLY A 88 11.62 -18.68 5.73
CA GLY A 88 13.07 -18.91 5.88
C GLY A 88 13.76 -17.66 6.43
N GLY A 89 14.85 -17.24 5.79
CA GLY A 89 15.56 -15.98 6.04
C GLY A 89 15.01 -14.78 5.26
N GLN A 90 14.08 -14.99 4.32
CA GLN A 90 13.56 -13.92 3.47
C GLN A 90 12.38 -13.21 4.11
N VAL A 91 12.39 -11.87 4.09
CA VAL A 91 11.27 -11.02 4.54
C VAL A 91 10.62 -10.33 3.35
N PHE A 92 9.29 -10.35 3.34
CA PHE A 92 8.45 -9.64 2.39
C PHE A 92 7.45 -8.76 3.15
N ARG A 93 7.14 -7.59 2.60
CA ARG A 93 6.07 -6.72 3.10
C ARG A 93 4.92 -6.68 2.10
N LEU A 94 3.70 -6.92 2.56
CA LEU A 94 2.50 -6.69 1.75
C LEU A 94 2.25 -5.18 1.65
N GLN A 95 2.11 -4.68 0.43
CA GLN A 95 1.78 -3.29 0.15
C GLN A 95 0.55 -3.25 -0.76
N VAL A 96 -0.42 -2.45 -0.34
CA VAL A 96 -1.63 -2.16 -1.09
C VAL A 96 -1.47 -0.76 -1.69
N LEU A 97 -1.51 -0.67 -3.01
CA LEU A 97 -1.23 0.56 -3.76
C LEU A 97 -2.42 0.95 -4.64
N PRO A 98 -2.62 2.25 -4.90
CA PRO A 98 -3.56 2.67 -5.90
C PRO A 98 -3.07 2.25 -7.31
N PRO A 99 -3.99 2.10 -8.27
CA PRO A 99 -3.63 1.93 -9.67
C PRO A 99 -2.67 3.03 -10.15
N GLY A 100 -1.71 2.66 -10.99
CA GLY A 100 -0.74 3.62 -11.53
C GLY A 100 0.38 4.02 -10.55
N ALA A 101 0.36 3.53 -9.31
CA ALA A 101 1.51 3.62 -8.42
C ALA A 101 2.72 2.89 -9.03
N ASP A 102 3.89 3.52 -8.94
CA ASP A 102 5.15 2.89 -9.30
C ASP A 102 5.64 2.04 -8.11
N PRO A 103 5.62 0.70 -8.20
CA PRO A 103 6.10 -0.15 -7.12
C PRO A 103 7.61 0.00 -6.88
N ALA A 104 8.38 0.53 -7.84
CA ALA A 104 9.79 0.84 -7.63
C ALA A 104 9.98 2.01 -6.64
N SER A 105 9.00 2.89 -6.48
CA SER A 105 9.04 3.95 -5.45
C SER A 105 9.05 3.38 -4.03
N LEU A 106 8.45 2.21 -3.81
CA LEU A 106 8.53 1.48 -2.54
C LEU A 106 9.91 0.85 -2.31
N SER A 107 10.65 0.56 -3.38
CA SER A 107 11.95 -0.12 -3.29
C SER A 107 13.01 0.73 -2.59
N ALA A 108 12.90 2.06 -2.64
CA ALA A 108 13.75 2.96 -1.84
C ALA A 108 13.60 2.74 -0.32
N GLN A 109 12.48 2.15 0.11
CA GLN A 109 12.10 1.87 1.50
C GLN A 109 12.05 0.37 1.82
N ALA A 110 12.64 -0.51 0.99
CA ALA A 110 12.68 -1.93 1.35
C ALA A 110 13.48 -2.14 2.66
N PRO A 111 13.07 -3.11 3.50
CA PRO A 111 13.83 -3.45 4.69
C PRO A 111 15.26 -3.83 4.30
N GLN A 112 16.25 -3.08 4.80
CA GLN A 112 17.65 -3.41 4.64
C GLN A 112 17.94 -4.60 5.56
N ILE A 113 17.92 -5.82 5.02
CA ILE A 113 18.47 -6.97 5.75
C ILE A 113 19.98 -6.90 5.56
N SER A 114 20.73 -6.53 6.60
CA SER A 114 22.18 -6.72 6.60
C SER A 114 22.46 -8.21 6.46
N ASN A 115 23.08 -8.60 5.35
CA ASN A 115 23.43 -10.00 5.03
C ASN A 115 24.49 -10.64 5.95
N LEU A 116 24.75 -10.11 7.15
CA LEU A 116 25.60 -10.75 8.15
C LEU A 116 24.77 -10.97 9.41
N GLU A 117 24.15 -12.15 9.50
CA GLU A 117 23.78 -12.89 10.73
C GLU A 117 22.67 -13.90 10.40
N THR A 118 22.99 -14.87 9.53
CA THR A 118 22.18 -16.10 9.48
C THR A 118 22.56 -16.98 10.66
N MET A 119 22.00 -16.71 11.85
CA MET A 119 21.70 -17.67 12.93
C MET A 119 20.90 -16.96 14.07
N GLY A 120 19.57 -17.09 14.09
CA GLY A 120 18.72 -16.72 15.25
C GLY A 120 17.80 -15.49 15.05
N PRO A 121 16.69 -15.37 15.82
CA PRO A 121 15.63 -14.39 15.56
C PRO A 121 16.06 -13.01 16.04
N GLY A 122 16.45 -12.15 15.10
CA GLY A 122 16.97 -10.83 15.42
C GLY A 122 16.53 -9.77 14.42
N TYR A 123 15.22 -9.55 14.29
CA TYR A 123 14.74 -8.25 13.83
C TYR A 123 14.22 -7.48 15.03
N SER A 124 14.75 -6.28 15.27
CA SER A 124 14.13 -5.33 16.18
C SER A 124 12.80 -4.89 15.57
N LEU A 125 11.69 -5.13 16.29
CA LEU A 125 10.36 -4.65 15.90
C LEU A 125 10.35 -3.14 15.60
N LYS A 126 11.24 -2.37 16.22
CA LYS A 126 11.34 -0.91 16.04
C LYS A 126 11.85 -0.51 14.66
N ASP A 127 12.79 -1.27 14.10
CA ASP A 127 13.40 -0.94 12.79
C ASP A 127 12.44 -1.28 11.63
N LEU A 128 11.52 -2.21 11.88
CA LEU A 128 10.50 -2.66 10.93
C LEU A 128 9.23 -1.80 10.95
N GLN A 129 8.91 -1.20 12.10
CA GLN A 129 7.74 -0.33 12.29
C GLN A 129 7.94 1.10 11.77
N GLN A 130 9.19 1.54 11.54
CA GLN A 130 9.52 2.94 11.23
C GLN A 130 9.47 3.32 9.73
N GLN A 131 8.99 2.45 8.85
CA GLN A 131 8.88 2.73 7.42
C GLN A 131 7.41 2.72 6.99
N SER A 132 6.70 3.80 7.31
CA SER A 132 5.38 4.06 6.77
C SER A 132 5.49 4.40 5.28
N ALA A 133 4.72 3.68 4.46
CA ALA A 133 4.90 3.64 3.00
C ALA A 133 4.67 5.02 2.35
N THR A 134 5.74 5.63 1.87
CA THR A 134 5.70 6.77 0.94
C THR A 134 5.83 6.21 -0.48
N PHE A 135 4.93 6.54 -1.40
CA PHE A 135 4.95 6.00 -2.75
C PHE A 135 4.49 7.04 -3.77
N THR A 136 4.92 6.88 -5.02
CA THR A 136 4.62 7.79 -6.12
C THR A 136 3.93 7.06 -7.27
N GLY A 137 3.24 7.78 -8.14
CA GLY A 137 2.63 7.18 -9.31
C GLY A 137 2.12 8.19 -10.34
N VAL A 138 1.46 7.66 -11.35
CA VAL A 138 0.69 8.42 -12.33
C VAL A 138 -0.79 8.40 -11.94
N VAL A 139 -1.46 9.53 -12.14
CA VAL A 139 -2.92 9.60 -11.99
C VAL A 139 -3.54 8.88 -13.19
N THR A 140 -4.31 7.83 -12.93
CA THR A 140 -4.99 7.01 -13.92
C THR A 140 -6.23 7.71 -14.49
N ALA A 141 -6.90 7.08 -15.46
CA ALA A 141 -8.13 7.61 -16.06
C ALA A 141 -9.26 7.85 -15.05
N GLY A 142 -9.27 7.14 -13.92
CA GLY A 142 -10.20 7.39 -12.81
C GLY A 142 -9.92 8.68 -12.02
N GLY A 143 -8.82 9.38 -12.33
CA GLY A 143 -8.49 10.68 -11.78
C GLY A 143 -8.24 10.66 -10.27
N VAL A 144 -8.41 11.82 -9.65
CA VAL A 144 -8.27 12.00 -8.20
C VAL A 144 -9.34 11.23 -7.43
N MET A 145 -10.53 11.03 -8.03
CA MET A 145 -11.60 10.28 -7.36
C MET A 145 -11.22 8.82 -7.12
N GLU A 146 -10.55 8.16 -8.06
CA GLU A 146 -10.05 6.79 -7.86
C GLU A 146 -9.00 6.73 -6.74
N LEU A 147 -8.12 7.72 -6.64
CA LEU A 147 -7.15 7.83 -5.54
C LEU A 147 -7.84 8.02 -4.19
N LEU A 148 -8.80 8.95 -4.09
CA LEU A 148 -9.52 9.21 -2.84
C LEU A 148 -10.33 7.99 -2.38
N GLN A 149 -10.97 7.27 -3.31
CA GLN A 149 -11.66 6.02 -3.01
C GLN A 149 -10.68 4.95 -2.50
N PHE A 150 -9.49 4.85 -3.10
CA PHE A 150 -8.43 3.96 -2.62
C PHE A 150 -8.05 4.26 -1.16
N PHE A 151 -7.81 5.53 -0.82
CA PHE A 151 -7.46 5.93 0.54
C PHE A 151 -8.62 5.66 1.52
N GLN A 152 -9.86 5.92 1.11
CA GLN A 152 -11.05 5.62 1.91
C GLN A 152 -11.14 4.13 2.26
N VAL A 153 -10.90 3.24 1.30
CA VAL A 153 -10.99 1.79 1.54
C VAL A 153 -9.79 1.27 2.32
N THR A 154 -8.59 1.77 2.06
CA THR A 154 -7.37 1.32 2.75
C THR A 154 -7.20 1.93 4.13
N GLY A 155 -7.87 3.04 4.44
CA GLY A 155 -7.73 3.76 5.71
C GLY A 155 -6.38 4.46 5.90
N LYS A 156 -5.55 4.55 4.84
CA LYS A 156 -4.22 5.18 4.92
C LYS A 156 -4.33 6.67 5.29
N SER A 157 -3.38 7.13 6.10
CA SER A 157 -3.30 8.52 6.59
C SER A 157 -1.98 9.16 6.16
N GLY A 158 -2.02 10.45 5.79
CA GLY A 158 -0.85 11.16 5.30
C GLY A 158 -1.21 12.25 4.29
N ARG A 159 -0.21 12.75 3.57
CA ARG A 159 -0.35 13.79 2.55
C ARG A 159 -0.19 13.20 1.16
N LEU A 160 -1.19 13.41 0.31
CA LEU A 160 -1.16 13.15 -1.12
C LEU A 160 -0.84 14.45 -1.85
N ASP A 161 0.35 14.57 -2.41
CA ASP A 161 0.74 15.65 -3.31
C ASP A 161 0.40 15.27 -4.75
N LEU A 162 -0.28 16.15 -5.47
CA LEU A 162 -0.52 16.03 -6.91
C LEU A 162 0.46 16.99 -7.62
N ILE A 163 1.33 16.43 -8.45
CA ILE A 163 2.53 17.09 -8.96
C ILE A 163 2.56 17.11 -10.48
N ASP A 164 3.49 17.89 -11.05
CA ASP A 164 3.59 18.20 -12.48
C ASP A 164 2.35 18.92 -13.04
N GLY A 165 1.64 19.64 -12.17
CA GLY A 165 0.57 20.59 -12.50
C GLY A 165 1.07 22.04 -12.46
N PRO A 166 0.27 22.99 -12.97
CA PRO A 166 0.62 24.40 -12.95
C PRO A 166 0.65 25.00 -11.54
N GLU A 167 -0.05 24.39 -10.59
CA GLU A 167 -0.19 24.84 -9.22
C GLU A 167 0.16 23.70 -8.25
N ALA A 168 0.67 24.06 -7.08
CA ALA A 168 0.87 23.09 -6.00
C ALA A 168 -0.50 22.59 -5.50
N ALA A 169 -0.63 21.27 -5.35
CA ALA A 169 -1.86 20.65 -4.91
C ALA A 169 -1.58 19.54 -3.91
N ALA A 170 -2.31 19.56 -2.79
CA ALA A 170 -2.16 18.58 -1.71
C ALA A 170 -3.51 18.25 -1.06
N VAL A 171 -3.68 16.98 -0.72
CA VAL A 171 -4.81 16.47 0.07
C VAL A 171 -4.28 15.70 1.26
N PHE A 172 -4.75 16.02 2.45
CA PHE A 172 -4.39 15.31 3.68
C PHE A 172 -5.53 14.38 4.09
N MET A 173 -5.14 13.16 4.41
CA MET A 173 -6.02 12.05 4.76
C MET A 173 -5.80 11.65 6.23
N ILE A 174 -6.89 11.44 6.97
CA ILE A 174 -6.87 10.83 8.29
C ILE A 174 -7.84 9.64 8.26
N GLN A 175 -7.32 8.45 8.55
CA GLN A 175 -8.05 7.18 8.51
C GLN A 175 -8.81 6.98 7.19
N GLY A 176 -8.16 7.32 6.06
CA GLY A 176 -8.76 7.25 4.73
C GLY A 176 -9.77 8.34 4.39
N SER A 177 -10.10 9.24 5.33
CA SER A 177 -10.97 10.38 5.06
C SER A 177 -10.15 11.61 4.67
N PRO A 178 -10.50 12.33 3.59
CA PRO A 178 -9.91 13.64 3.32
C PRO A 178 -10.36 14.62 4.40
N VAL A 179 -9.41 15.34 4.98
CA VAL A 179 -9.65 16.31 6.06
C VAL A 179 -9.14 17.71 5.73
N TYR A 180 -8.20 17.79 4.78
CA TYR A 180 -7.69 19.04 4.26
C TYR A 180 -7.41 18.90 2.77
N ALA A 181 -7.78 19.88 1.96
CA ALA A 181 -7.38 19.95 0.56
C ALA A 181 -7.01 21.38 0.17
N GLN A 182 -6.01 21.50 -0.72
CA GLN A 182 -5.60 22.77 -1.32
C GLN A 182 -5.12 22.52 -2.76
N ALA A 183 -5.50 23.42 -3.67
CA ALA A 183 -5.02 23.49 -5.04
C ALA A 183 -4.76 24.96 -5.38
N GLY A 184 -3.49 25.34 -5.50
CA GLY A 184 -3.10 26.75 -5.61
C GLY A 184 -3.59 27.56 -4.41
N THR A 185 -4.48 28.52 -4.66
CA THR A 185 -5.14 29.33 -3.62
C THR A 185 -6.49 28.78 -3.16
N THR A 186 -7.06 27.81 -3.89
CA THR A 186 -8.35 27.19 -3.57
C THR A 186 -8.17 26.20 -2.43
N MET A 187 -9.11 26.14 -1.50
CA MET A 187 -9.08 25.24 -0.34
C MET A 187 -10.39 24.49 -0.16
N GLY A 188 -10.36 23.40 0.61
CA GLY A 188 -11.56 22.66 1.00
C GLY A 188 -12.22 21.91 -0.15
N ILE A 189 -13.55 21.87 -0.16
CA ILE A 189 -14.32 21.06 -1.12
C ILE A 189 -14.12 21.54 -2.56
N ASP A 190 -13.99 22.85 -2.77
CA ASP A 190 -13.75 23.44 -4.09
C ASP A 190 -12.39 23.04 -4.65
N ALA A 191 -11.37 22.92 -3.79
CA ALA A 191 -10.06 22.41 -4.19
C ALA A 191 -10.17 20.95 -4.64
N LEU A 192 -10.93 20.11 -3.92
CA LEU A 192 -11.17 18.73 -4.34
C LEU A 192 -11.93 18.66 -5.67
N ALA A 193 -12.94 19.49 -5.87
CA ALA A 193 -13.68 19.57 -7.13
C ALA A 193 -12.78 20.01 -8.30
N GLN A 194 -11.93 21.02 -8.09
CA GLN A 194 -10.94 21.46 -9.07
C GLN A 194 -9.98 20.32 -9.46
N LEU A 195 -9.46 19.60 -8.47
CA LEU A 195 -8.54 18.47 -8.69
C LEU A 195 -9.22 17.26 -9.33
N ALA A 196 -10.50 17.02 -9.01
CA ALA A 196 -11.28 15.95 -9.62
C ALA A 196 -11.59 16.25 -11.09
N HIS A 197 -11.86 17.53 -11.43
CA HIS A 197 -12.07 17.98 -12.80
C HIS A 197 -10.78 17.93 -13.65
N LYS A 198 -9.65 18.41 -13.09
CA LYS A 198 -8.37 18.44 -13.78
C LYS A 198 -7.22 18.13 -12.82
N ALA A 199 -6.91 16.85 -12.71
CA ALA A 199 -5.81 16.37 -11.91
C ALA A 199 -4.45 16.67 -12.57
N PRO A 200 -3.43 17.09 -11.80
CA PRO A 200 -2.03 16.92 -12.20
C PRO A 200 -1.74 15.45 -12.56
N PRO A 201 -0.83 15.17 -13.51
CA PRO A 201 -0.68 13.84 -14.10
C PRO A 201 0.03 12.83 -13.17
N ARG A 202 0.65 13.29 -12.08
CA ARG A 202 1.41 12.47 -11.16
C ARG A 202 1.04 12.76 -9.72
N PHE A 203 1.36 11.80 -8.85
CA PHE A 203 1.17 11.96 -7.42
C PHE A 203 2.35 11.42 -6.61
N SER A 204 2.49 11.94 -5.40
CA SER A 204 3.35 11.43 -4.33
C SER A 204 2.57 11.35 -3.04
N PHE A 205 2.62 10.23 -2.34
CA PHE A 205 1.99 10.06 -1.04
C PHE A 205 3.05 9.95 0.03
N HIS A 206 2.89 10.74 1.09
CA HIS A 206 3.76 10.81 2.26
C HIS A 206 2.97 10.39 3.49
N ALA A 207 3.28 9.21 4.02
CA ALA A 207 2.62 8.71 5.22
C ALA A 207 2.95 9.56 6.46
N ASP A 208 2.11 9.46 7.49
CA ASP A 208 2.29 10.10 8.81
C ASP A 208 2.48 11.63 8.79
N THR A 209 2.04 12.27 7.71
CA THR A 209 2.06 13.73 7.58
C THR A 209 0.74 14.32 8.07
N LEU A 210 0.81 15.27 8.99
CA LEU A 210 -0.36 15.99 9.53
C LEU A 210 -0.74 17.20 8.66
N PRO A 211 -2.03 17.58 8.61
CA PRO A 211 -2.46 18.78 7.91
C PRO A 211 -1.84 20.05 8.52
N PRO A 212 -1.68 21.13 7.71
CA PRO A 212 -0.99 22.35 8.13
C PRO A 212 -1.79 23.21 9.13
N GLY A 213 -3.07 22.88 9.38
CA GLY A 213 -3.95 23.62 10.27
C GLY A 213 -5.24 22.86 10.56
N GLU A 214 -6.31 23.59 10.88
CA GLU A 214 -7.64 23.02 11.11
C GLU A 214 -8.18 22.32 9.85
N ARG A 215 -9.10 21.37 10.06
CA ARG A 215 -9.75 20.65 8.96
C ARG A 215 -10.58 21.63 8.13
N ASN A 216 -10.29 21.71 6.84
CA ASN A 216 -11.08 22.50 5.89
C ASN A 216 -12.11 21.67 5.11
N LEU A 217 -12.23 20.38 5.46
CA LEU A 217 -13.24 19.45 4.98
C LEU A 217 -13.99 18.85 6.16
N GLN A 218 -15.32 18.84 6.08
CA GLN A 218 -16.21 18.34 7.13
C GLN A 218 -17.11 17.24 6.59
N GLY A 219 -17.55 16.34 7.48
CA GLY A 219 -18.40 15.21 7.14
C GLY A 219 -17.64 13.89 7.02
N SER A 220 -18.35 12.85 6.58
CA SER A 220 -17.76 11.53 6.33
C SER A 220 -17.00 11.53 5.00
N ALA A 221 -16.01 10.64 4.87
CA ALA A 221 -15.27 10.45 3.62
C ALA A 221 -16.24 10.26 2.44
N GLN A 222 -17.23 9.37 2.60
CA GLN A 222 -18.22 9.10 1.56
C GLN A 222 -19.06 10.34 1.22
N GLY A 223 -19.49 11.12 2.23
CA GLY A 223 -20.26 12.35 2.00
C GLY A 223 -19.46 13.39 1.22
N ILE A 224 -18.18 13.56 1.55
CA ILE A 224 -17.27 14.45 0.81
C ILE A 224 -17.13 13.99 -0.65
N LEU A 225 -16.88 12.69 -0.88
CA LEU A 225 -16.71 12.17 -2.23
C LEU A 225 -18.00 12.29 -3.08
N MET A 226 -19.17 12.06 -2.47
CA MET A 226 -20.46 12.26 -3.14
C MET A 226 -20.70 13.72 -3.50
N GLU A 227 -20.33 14.65 -2.63
CA GLU A 227 -20.47 16.08 -2.89
C GLU A 227 -19.55 16.54 -4.03
N VAL A 228 -18.29 16.09 -4.04
CA VAL A 228 -17.37 16.36 -5.16
C VAL A 228 -17.93 15.80 -6.48
N ALA A 229 -18.47 14.59 -6.48
CA ALA A 229 -19.07 13.99 -7.66
C ALA A 229 -20.27 14.81 -8.17
N ARG A 230 -21.15 15.27 -7.26
CA ARG A 230 -22.27 16.17 -7.59
C ARG A 230 -21.78 17.46 -8.25
N MET A 231 -20.75 18.09 -7.70
CA MET A 231 -20.16 19.32 -8.26
C MET A 231 -19.58 19.10 -9.66
N MET A 232 -18.94 17.95 -9.93
CA MET A 232 -18.43 17.62 -11.27
C MET A 232 -19.55 17.48 -12.30
N ASP A 233 -20.67 16.84 -11.92
CA ASP A 233 -21.82 16.68 -12.81
C ASP A 233 -22.50 18.02 -13.13
N GLU A 234 -22.46 18.98 -12.21
CA GLU A 234 -23.02 20.32 -12.39
C GLU A 234 -22.17 21.22 -13.30
N GLN A 235 -20.85 21.07 -13.28
CA GLN A 235 -19.94 21.81 -14.15
C GLN A 235 -19.81 21.21 -15.56
N GLY A 236 -20.28 19.98 -15.77
CA GLY A 236 -20.34 19.31 -17.07
C GLY A 236 -21.60 19.58 -17.90
N LYS A 237 -22.54 20.38 -17.39
CA LYS A 237 -23.71 20.91 -18.11
C LYS A 237 -23.42 22.27 -18.73
#